data_AF-A0AAU3GFY5-F1
#
_entry.id   AF-A0AAU3GFY5-F1
#
_cell.length_a   1.000
_cell.length_b   1.000
_cell.length_c   1.000
_cell.angle_alpha   90.00
_cell.angle_beta   90.00
_cell.angle_gamma   90.00
#
_symmetry.space_group_name_H-M   'P 1'
#
loop_
_entity.id
_entity.type
_entity.pdbx_description
1 polymer ?
#
loop_
_entity_poly.entity_id
_entity_poly.type
_entity_poly.pdbx_seq_one_letter_code
_entity_poly.pdbx_strand_id
1 'polypeptide(L)'
;MRDRTYKNIPQPQRDGQGGVDTGPRNIELDIQNPDLLTPPVTDHGTVPNMKFSFSMAHTRIEEGGWTREVTARELPIATTLAGVDMHLNPGAYRELHWHKEAEWAYVLEGSCRIGAVDQEGCNFLDDVQKGDLWFFPKGVPHYIQALEEGVEFLLVFDDGSFSENSTFMISDFFAHTPKSVLAKNFGWTLEQMENMPEKEKYIFQGQVPPPLESDRVVSPTGDVPRTFKHRMHAQEPIRFDGGTVRIVDSRTFTAATTISAALVEIEPGGLRELHWHPTDDEWQYWISGFGRMGVFASSGLARTFNFQAGDVGYVPFAYGHYIENLGNEPLVFLEMFRNPLFEDISAMQWMANTPPQVSADTLNVPRSMIEALPKTKHSVVR
;
A
#
# COMPACT_ATOMS: atom_id res chain seq x y z
N MET A 1 30.29 24.92 -30.88
CA MET A 1 29.86 24.47 -29.54
C MET A 1 29.09 23.16 -29.66
N ARG A 2 29.74 22.06 -30.05
CA ARG A 2 29.15 20.72 -30.21
C ARG A 2 30.17 19.71 -29.75
N ASP A 3 30.37 19.52 -28.44
CA ASP A 3 31.08 18.32 -27.92
C ASP A 3 31.03 18.13 -26.39
N ARG A 4 29.86 18.34 -25.78
CA ARG A 4 29.51 17.98 -24.39
C ARG A 4 27.98 17.81 -24.45
N THR A 5 27.30 16.68 -24.26
CA THR A 5 27.40 15.61 -23.26
C THR A 5 26.43 14.45 -23.62
N TYR A 6 26.71 13.64 -24.66
CA TYR A 6 25.86 12.46 -24.97
C TYR A 6 26.27 11.17 -24.24
N LYS A 7 27.42 11.14 -23.56
CA LYS A 7 27.96 9.89 -22.98
C LYS A 7 27.20 9.34 -21.77
N ASN A 8 26.32 10.13 -21.14
CA ASN A 8 25.63 9.74 -19.90
C ASN A 8 24.09 9.80 -20.00
N ILE A 9 23.52 10.01 -21.20
CA ILE A 9 22.06 10.05 -21.39
C ILE A 9 21.61 8.65 -21.82
N PRO A 10 20.74 7.97 -21.06
CA PRO A 10 20.30 6.61 -21.41
C PRO A 10 19.54 6.62 -22.74
N GLN A 11 19.77 5.60 -23.56
CA GLN A 11 19.18 5.43 -24.87
C GLN A 11 18.41 4.11 -24.92
N PRO A 12 17.31 4.01 -25.68
CA PRO A 12 16.60 2.76 -25.91
C PRO A 12 17.40 1.88 -26.88
N GLN A 13 18.54 1.38 -26.43
CA GLN A 13 19.51 0.64 -27.22
C GLN A 13 20.05 -0.55 -26.44
N ARG A 14 20.15 -1.70 -27.12
CA ARG A 14 20.77 -2.91 -26.59
C ARG A 14 21.36 -3.74 -27.71
N ASP A 15 22.61 -4.18 -27.56
CA ASP A 15 23.26 -5.16 -28.44
C ASP A 15 23.09 -4.88 -29.94
N GLY A 16 23.24 -3.61 -30.34
CA GLY A 16 23.10 -3.17 -31.74
C GLY A 16 21.67 -3.00 -32.23
N GLN A 17 20.65 -3.22 -31.38
CA GLN A 17 19.25 -2.94 -31.65
C GLN A 17 18.82 -1.60 -31.02
N GLY A 18 17.70 -1.06 -31.50
CA GLY A 18 17.15 0.21 -31.05
C GLY A 18 17.71 1.41 -31.80
N GLY A 19 17.66 2.59 -31.20
CA GLY A 19 18.09 3.85 -31.82
C GLY A 19 18.38 4.94 -30.79
N VAL A 20 19.10 5.98 -31.22
CA VAL A 20 19.28 7.17 -30.39
C VAL A 20 17.98 7.96 -30.41
N ASP A 21 17.38 8.15 -29.24
CA ASP A 21 16.21 9.00 -29.09
C ASP A 21 16.64 10.47 -29.10
N THR A 22 16.41 11.10 -30.25
CA THR A 22 16.79 12.48 -30.54
C THR A 22 15.62 13.46 -30.39
N GLY A 23 14.43 12.97 -30.04
CA GLY A 23 13.25 13.80 -29.82
C GLY A 23 13.23 14.50 -28.46
N PRO A 24 12.30 15.45 -28.23
CA PRO A 24 12.03 15.96 -26.89
C PRO A 24 11.53 14.84 -25.97
N ARG A 25 12.22 14.63 -24.84
CA ARG A 25 11.93 13.56 -23.87
C ARG A 25 12.27 14.01 -22.45
N ASN A 26 11.83 13.23 -21.46
CA ASN A 26 12.10 13.45 -20.04
C ASN A 26 13.21 12.49 -19.56
N ILE A 27 14.45 12.99 -19.57
CA ILE A 27 15.65 12.20 -19.26
C ILE A 27 15.63 11.70 -17.80
N GLU A 28 15.06 12.49 -16.89
CA GLU A 28 14.96 12.12 -15.48
C GLU A 28 14.06 10.90 -15.29
N LEU A 29 12.94 10.80 -16.01
CA LEU A 29 12.08 9.61 -16.00
C LEU A 29 12.75 8.41 -16.67
N ASP A 30 13.52 8.63 -17.72
CA ASP A 30 14.28 7.56 -18.39
C ASP A 30 15.32 6.93 -17.47
N ILE A 31 15.97 7.74 -16.63
CA ILE A 31 16.92 7.28 -15.61
C ILE A 31 16.23 6.44 -14.53
N GLN A 32 15.00 6.80 -14.15
CA GLN A 32 14.22 6.06 -13.16
C GLN A 32 13.63 4.75 -13.72
N ASN A 33 13.52 4.63 -15.04
CA ASN A 33 12.87 3.49 -15.70
C ASN A 33 13.77 2.78 -16.72
N PRO A 34 14.97 2.32 -16.32
CA PRO A 34 15.92 1.70 -17.25
C PRO A 34 15.38 0.43 -17.93
N ASP A 35 14.61 -0.39 -17.22
CA ASP A 35 13.98 -1.62 -17.74
C ASP A 35 12.65 -1.36 -18.48
N LEU A 36 12.15 -0.11 -18.55
CA LEU A 36 11.12 0.27 -19.53
C LEU A 36 11.74 0.90 -20.77
N LEU A 37 12.80 1.69 -20.60
CA LEU A 37 13.51 2.30 -21.73
C LEU A 37 14.21 1.24 -22.57
N THR A 38 14.87 0.29 -21.91
CA THR A 38 15.54 -0.86 -22.54
C THR A 38 15.07 -2.15 -21.87
N PRO A 39 13.85 -2.62 -22.18
CA PRO A 39 13.24 -3.76 -21.49
C PRO A 39 13.97 -5.07 -21.72
N PRO A 40 13.97 -6.04 -20.79
CA PRO A 40 14.58 -7.35 -20.98
C PRO A 40 14.20 -8.02 -22.31
N VAL A 41 15.09 -8.83 -22.88
CA VAL A 41 14.83 -9.53 -24.18
C VAL A 41 13.65 -10.49 -24.10
N THR A 42 13.25 -10.87 -22.89
CA THR A 42 12.14 -11.77 -22.57
C THR A 42 10.79 -11.07 -22.46
N ASP A 43 10.77 -9.73 -22.40
CA ASP A 43 9.51 -8.97 -22.43
C ASP A 43 8.85 -9.10 -23.80
N HIS A 44 7.53 -9.26 -23.82
CA HIS A 44 6.79 -9.49 -25.04
C HIS A 44 5.30 -9.14 -24.92
N GLY A 45 4.75 -8.60 -26.00
CA GLY A 45 3.32 -8.35 -26.16
C GLY A 45 2.78 -7.15 -25.37
N THR A 46 1.46 -7.06 -25.34
CA THR A 46 0.73 -5.97 -24.69
C THR A 46 0.31 -6.38 -23.29
N VAL A 47 0.90 -5.74 -22.29
CA VAL A 47 0.53 -5.84 -20.87
C VAL A 47 0.03 -4.46 -20.42
N PRO A 48 -1.03 -4.37 -19.57
CA PRO A 48 -1.44 -3.10 -18.97
C PRO A 48 -0.30 -2.42 -18.21
N ASN A 49 -0.42 -1.11 -17.99
CA ASN A 49 0.47 -0.43 -17.06
C ASN A 49 0.22 -0.96 -15.63
N MET A 50 1.30 -1.27 -14.91
CA MET A 50 1.28 -1.81 -13.54
C MET A 50 1.96 -0.88 -12.53
N LYS A 51 2.26 0.35 -12.93
CA LYS A 51 3.03 1.32 -12.14
C LYS A 51 2.36 2.69 -12.15
N PHE A 52 2.22 3.32 -10.99
CA PHE A 52 1.92 4.75 -10.89
C PHE A 52 2.67 5.36 -9.70
N SER A 53 3.08 6.62 -9.79
CA SER A 53 3.78 7.29 -8.69
C SER A 53 2.85 8.27 -7.97
N PHE A 54 2.83 8.26 -6.63
CA PHE A 54 2.11 9.29 -5.86
C PHE A 54 2.62 10.71 -6.19
N SER A 55 3.87 10.85 -6.63
CA SER A 55 4.42 12.13 -7.09
C SER A 55 3.71 12.72 -8.32
N MET A 56 2.95 11.91 -9.06
CA MET A 56 2.16 12.31 -10.23
C MET A 56 0.67 12.51 -9.90
N ALA A 57 0.25 12.22 -8.66
CA ALA A 57 -1.11 12.44 -8.19
C ALA A 57 -1.33 13.91 -7.80
N HIS A 58 -2.57 14.38 -7.92
CA HIS A 58 -2.95 15.68 -7.38
C HIS A 58 -2.84 15.67 -5.85
N THR A 59 -2.21 16.68 -5.27
CA THR A 59 -2.13 16.86 -3.82
C THR A 59 -3.18 17.89 -3.37
N ARG A 60 -4.13 17.44 -2.57
CA ARG A 60 -5.06 18.30 -1.83
C ARG A 60 -4.33 18.82 -0.59
N ILE A 61 -4.22 20.13 -0.48
CA ILE A 61 -3.52 20.81 0.63
C ILE A 61 -4.56 21.49 1.51
N GLU A 62 -4.47 21.25 2.81
CA GLU A 62 -5.36 21.78 3.84
C GLU A 62 -4.53 22.45 4.95
N GLU A 63 -5.16 23.24 5.82
CA GLU A 63 -4.45 23.99 6.88
C GLU A 63 -3.64 23.08 7.83
N GLY A 64 -4.14 21.87 8.08
CA GLY A 64 -3.53 20.90 8.99
C GLY A 64 -2.67 19.82 8.32
N GLY A 65 -2.51 19.82 7.00
CA GLY A 65 -1.84 18.72 6.32
C GLY A 65 -2.10 18.64 4.82
N TRP A 66 -1.85 17.47 4.24
CA TRP A 66 -2.09 17.22 2.83
C TRP A 66 -2.45 15.76 2.60
N THR A 67 -3.02 15.50 1.43
CA THR A 67 -3.39 14.15 1.01
C THR A 67 -3.35 14.02 -0.51
N ARG A 68 -3.13 12.80 -1.00
CA ARG A 68 -3.11 12.47 -2.43
C ARG A 68 -3.45 11.00 -2.62
N GLU A 69 -4.08 10.67 -3.73
CA GLU A 69 -4.62 9.33 -3.98
C GLU A 69 -4.10 8.70 -5.28
N VAL A 70 -3.94 7.38 -5.27
CA VAL A 70 -3.75 6.55 -6.46
C VAL A 70 -4.87 5.52 -6.48
N THR A 71 -5.78 5.70 -7.42
CA THR A 71 -7.02 4.91 -7.55
C THR A 71 -7.05 4.23 -8.92
N ALA A 72 -8.14 3.54 -9.23
CA ALA A 72 -8.39 3.01 -10.59
C ALA A 72 -8.47 4.12 -11.66
N ARG A 73 -8.58 5.41 -11.29
CA ARG A 73 -8.49 6.52 -12.25
C ARG A 73 -7.06 6.76 -12.72
N GLU A 74 -6.09 6.58 -11.83
CA GLU A 74 -4.66 6.78 -12.08
C GLU A 74 -4.00 5.48 -12.59
N LEU A 75 -4.36 4.36 -11.99
CA LEU A 75 -3.86 3.01 -12.33
C LEU A 75 -5.06 2.08 -12.62
N PRO A 76 -5.61 2.08 -13.84
CA PRO A 76 -6.89 1.40 -14.15
C PRO A 76 -6.92 -0.11 -13.98
N ILE A 77 -5.76 -0.76 -13.85
CA ILE A 77 -5.70 -2.19 -13.54
C ILE A 77 -5.99 -2.47 -12.05
N ALA A 78 -5.74 -1.48 -11.18
CA ALA A 78 -5.92 -1.58 -9.73
C ALA A 78 -7.39 -1.38 -9.33
N THR A 79 -8.22 -2.37 -9.62
CA THR A 79 -9.67 -2.29 -9.40
C THR A 79 -10.11 -2.74 -8.01
N THR A 80 -9.28 -3.52 -7.30
CA THR A 80 -9.65 -4.13 -6.01
C THR A 80 -9.27 -3.27 -4.81
N LEU A 81 -8.17 -2.51 -4.92
CA LEU A 81 -7.61 -1.68 -3.86
C LEU A 81 -7.23 -0.29 -4.40
N ALA A 82 -7.39 0.73 -3.58
CA ALA A 82 -6.93 2.10 -3.83
C ALA A 82 -6.07 2.59 -2.66
N GLY A 83 -5.05 3.42 -2.93
CA GLY A 83 -4.14 3.96 -1.93
C GLY A 83 -4.31 5.46 -1.75
N VAL A 84 -4.21 5.94 -0.51
CA VAL A 84 -4.09 7.36 -0.16
C VAL A 84 -2.83 7.54 0.67
N ASP A 85 -2.02 8.52 0.29
CA ASP A 85 -0.86 8.98 1.04
C ASP A 85 -1.26 10.30 1.72
N MET A 86 -1.25 10.30 3.05
CA MET A 86 -1.77 11.40 3.86
C MET A 86 -0.79 11.81 4.94
N HIS A 87 -0.69 13.12 5.14
CA HIS A 87 0.12 13.74 6.17
C HIS A 87 -0.70 14.69 7.02
N LEU A 88 -0.47 14.65 8.33
CA LEU A 88 -1.04 15.55 9.31
C LEU A 88 0.08 16.26 10.08
N ASN A 89 -0.01 17.58 10.16
CA ASN A 89 0.85 18.41 11.00
C ASN A 89 0.61 18.10 12.50
N PRO A 90 1.54 18.44 13.40
CA PRO A 90 1.37 18.21 14.84
C PRO A 90 0.02 18.68 15.38
N GLY A 91 -0.71 17.78 16.05
CA GLY A 91 -2.05 18.05 16.61
C GLY A 91 -3.17 18.25 15.60
N ALA A 92 -2.93 18.16 14.28
CA ALA A 92 -3.96 18.28 13.27
C ALA A 92 -4.87 17.04 13.25
N TYR A 93 -6.13 17.26 12.87
CA TYR A 93 -7.14 16.22 12.73
C TYR A 93 -7.36 15.87 11.27
N ARG A 94 -7.48 14.58 11.00
CA ARG A 94 -8.41 14.06 10.00
C ARG A 94 -9.78 13.96 10.66
N GLU A 95 -10.77 14.66 10.11
CA GLU A 95 -12.11 14.81 10.69
C GLU A 95 -12.77 13.46 11.02
N LEU A 96 -13.67 13.45 12.02
CA LEU A 96 -14.62 12.35 12.25
C LEU A 96 -15.40 12.03 10.97
N HIS A 97 -15.23 10.81 10.47
CA HIS A 97 -15.85 10.38 9.24
C HIS A 97 -16.07 8.85 9.18
N TRP A 98 -16.78 8.40 8.15
CA TRP A 98 -16.86 7.00 7.77
C TRP A 98 -16.89 6.86 6.24
N HIS A 99 -16.78 5.64 5.75
CA HIS A 99 -16.86 5.30 4.33
C HIS A 99 -17.39 3.87 4.15
N LYS A 100 -17.75 3.48 2.92
CA LYS A 100 -18.34 2.16 2.63
C LYS A 100 -17.29 1.06 2.66
N GLU A 101 -16.08 1.44 2.27
CA GLU A 101 -14.90 0.62 2.14
C GLU A 101 -14.34 0.29 3.54
N ALA A 102 -13.58 -0.79 3.66
CA ALA A 102 -12.72 -0.99 4.82
C ALA A 102 -11.42 -0.21 4.61
N GLU A 103 -10.82 0.27 5.69
CA GLU A 103 -9.54 0.99 5.65
C GLU A 103 -8.47 0.17 6.38
N TRP A 104 -7.35 -0.06 5.72
CA TRP A 104 -6.13 -0.59 6.33
C TRP A 104 -5.04 0.46 6.21
N ALA A 105 -4.19 0.63 7.22
CA ALA A 105 -3.13 1.62 7.14
C ALA A 105 -1.78 1.15 7.68
N TYR A 106 -0.73 1.80 7.20
CA TYR A 106 0.65 1.67 7.68
C TYR A 106 1.22 3.05 7.99
N VAL A 107 1.70 3.27 9.22
CA VAL A 107 2.34 4.53 9.60
C VAL A 107 3.76 4.59 9.03
N LEU A 108 4.00 5.52 8.10
CA LEU A 108 5.28 5.69 7.42
C LEU A 108 6.26 6.47 8.30
N GLU A 109 5.80 7.57 8.90
CA GLU A 109 6.58 8.43 9.79
C GLU A 109 5.70 9.03 10.90
N GLY A 110 6.31 9.35 12.03
CA GLY A 110 5.66 10.02 13.16
C GLY A 110 4.68 9.14 13.93
N SER A 111 3.66 9.76 14.52
CA SER A 111 2.62 9.07 15.29
C SER A 111 1.31 9.85 15.40
N CYS A 112 0.22 9.13 15.60
CA CYS A 112 -1.12 9.69 15.75
C CYS A 112 -1.96 8.91 16.75
N ARG A 113 -2.96 9.59 17.31
CA ARG A 113 -4.09 8.97 18.01
C ARG A 113 -5.16 8.61 17.00
N ILE A 114 -5.68 7.39 17.12
CA ILE A 114 -6.82 6.91 16.38
C ILE A 114 -7.95 6.54 17.32
N GLY A 115 -9.18 6.86 16.93
CA GLY A 115 -10.37 6.50 17.69
C GLY A 115 -11.52 6.08 16.78
N ALA A 116 -12.31 5.11 17.24
CA ALA A 116 -13.43 4.55 16.50
C ALA A 116 -14.56 4.09 17.43
N VAL A 117 -15.77 3.94 16.89
CA VAL A 117 -16.93 3.39 17.60
C VAL A 117 -17.67 2.39 16.71
N ASP A 118 -17.86 1.15 17.18
CA ASP A 118 -18.54 0.11 16.41
C ASP A 118 -20.08 0.23 16.49
N GLN A 119 -20.77 -0.66 15.76
CA GLN A 119 -22.24 -0.67 15.69
C GLN A 119 -22.95 -1.01 17.00
N GLU A 120 -22.25 -1.60 17.97
CA GLU A 120 -22.76 -1.89 19.32
C GLU A 120 -22.45 -0.74 20.29
N GLY A 121 -21.80 0.33 19.82
CA GLY A 121 -21.36 1.47 20.63
C GLY A 121 -20.08 1.20 21.42
N CYS A 122 -19.38 0.09 21.17
CA CYS A 122 -18.09 -0.18 21.80
C CYS A 122 -17.06 0.77 21.20
N ASN A 123 -16.26 1.41 22.05
CA ASN A 123 -15.25 2.36 21.57
C ASN A 123 -13.86 1.74 21.49
N PHE A 124 -13.01 2.41 20.72
CA PHE A 124 -11.59 2.11 20.58
C PHE A 124 -10.82 3.42 20.60
N LEU A 125 -9.71 3.46 21.33
CA LEU A 125 -8.80 4.60 21.39
C LEU A 125 -7.37 4.11 21.66
N ASP A 126 -6.44 4.41 20.76
CA ASP A 126 -5.02 4.06 20.91
C ASP A 126 -4.13 5.02 20.11
N ASP A 127 -2.85 5.07 20.48
CA ASP A 127 -1.81 5.85 19.79
C ASP A 127 -0.99 4.90 18.91
N VAL A 128 -0.88 5.15 17.61
CA VAL A 128 -0.07 4.39 16.65
C VAL A 128 1.16 5.20 16.23
N GLN A 129 2.27 4.53 15.99
CA GLN A 129 3.55 5.15 15.61
C GLN A 129 4.12 4.48 14.36
N LYS A 130 5.18 5.04 13.80
CA LYS A 130 5.92 4.47 12.65
C LYS A 130 6.02 2.94 12.71
N GLY A 131 5.53 2.29 11.67
CA GLY A 131 5.53 0.83 11.52
C GLY A 131 4.38 0.09 12.22
N ASP A 132 3.52 0.79 12.96
CA ASP A 132 2.24 0.25 13.40
C ASP A 132 1.20 0.34 12.28
N LEU A 133 0.14 -0.46 12.42
CA LEU A 133 -0.99 -0.55 11.52
C LEU A 133 -2.27 -0.19 12.24
N TRP A 134 -3.28 0.19 11.45
CA TRP A 134 -4.67 0.06 11.88
C TRP A 134 -5.55 -0.57 10.81
N PHE A 135 -6.73 -1.01 11.25
CA PHE A 135 -7.79 -1.47 10.38
C PHE A 135 -9.15 -1.02 10.90
N PHE A 136 -9.89 -0.27 10.08
CA PHE A 136 -11.27 0.10 10.36
C PHE A 136 -12.23 -0.70 9.47
N PRO A 137 -13.16 -1.47 10.06
CA PRO A 137 -14.18 -2.17 9.30
C PRO A 137 -15.11 -1.21 8.53
N LYS A 138 -15.75 -1.74 7.49
CA LYS A 138 -16.70 -1.00 6.64
C LYS A 138 -17.74 -0.26 7.47
N GLY A 139 -17.88 1.04 7.22
CA GLY A 139 -18.88 1.89 7.87
C GLY A 139 -18.62 2.21 9.34
N VAL A 140 -17.53 1.75 9.94
CA VAL A 140 -17.18 2.11 11.33
C VAL A 140 -16.62 3.54 11.34
N PRO A 141 -17.28 4.50 12.02
CA PRO A 141 -16.80 5.86 12.10
C PRO A 141 -15.53 5.95 12.94
N HIS A 142 -14.62 6.80 12.49
CA HIS A 142 -13.31 7.00 13.11
C HIS A 142 -12.77 8.41 12.87
N TYR A 143 -11.68 8.74 13.55
CA TYR A 143 -10.87 9.94 13.32
C TYR A 143 -9.39 9.64 13.54
N ILE A 144 -8.54 10.54 13.03
CA ILE A 144 -7.09 10.48 13.22
C ILE A 144 -6.63 11.85 13.72
N GLN A 145 -5.77 11.88 14.72
CA GLN A 145 -5.19 13.11 15.23
C GLN A 145 -3.68 12.93 15.41
N ALA A 146 -2.88 13.74 14.71
CA ALA A 146 -1.43 13.68 14.85
C ALA A 146 -0.98 14.00 16.29
N LEU A 147 0.09 13.34 16.75
CA LEU A 147 0.75 13.67 18.01
C LEU A 147 1.76 14.82 17.80
N GLU A 148 2.81 14.89 18.62
CA GLU A 148 3.70 16.05 18.72
C GLU A 148 4.61 16.24 17.50
N GLU A 149 4.94 15.15 16.82
CA GLU A 149 5.86 15.11 15.69
C GLU A 149 5.17 15.20 14.33
N GLY A 150 3.83 15.18 14.30
CA GLY A 150 3.07 14.98 13.06
C GLY A 150 2.99 13.50 12.68
N VAL A 151 2.36 13.19 11.55
CA VAL A 151 2.32 11.82 11.04
C VAL A 151 2.18 11.82 9.52
N GLU A 152 2.85 10.88 8.86
CA GLU A 152 2.63 10.52 7.46
C GLU A 152 2.32 9.02 7.40
N PHE A 153 1.28 8.65 6.67
CA PHE A 153 0.79 7.28 6.65
C PHE A 153 0.15 6.93 5.31
N LEU A 154 0.25 5.65 4.95
CA LEU A 154 -0.45 5.07 3.82
C LEU A 154 -1.78 4.51 4.29
N LEU A 155 -2.88 4.91 3.65
CA LEU A 155 -4.19 4.27 3.74
C LEU A 155 -4.43 3.43 2.50
N VAL A 156 -5.08 2.28 2.67
CA VAL A 156 -5.51 1.40 1.59
C VAL A 156 -6.96 0.99 1.80
N PHE A 157 -7.76 1.24 0.77
CA PHE A 157 -9.21 1.01 0.77
C PHE A 157 -9.56 -0.19 -0.07
N ASP A 158 -10.53 -0.98 0.38
CA ASP A 158 -10.92 -2.24 -0.25
C ASP A 158 -11.84 -2.11 -1.50
N ASP A 159 -11.68 -1.01 -2.25
CA ASP A 159 -12.31 -0.74 -3.54
C ASP A 159 -11.43 0.22 -4.37
N GLY A 160 -11.01 -0.20 -5.57
CA GLY A 160 -10.18 0.63 -6.47
C GLY A 160 -10.89 1.91 -6.96
N SER A 161 -12.21 1.98 -6.84
CA SER A 161 -13.02 3.14 -7.23
C SER A 161 -13.11 4.23 -6.16
N PHE A 162 -12.48 4.00 -4.99
CA PHE A 162 -12.49 4.95 -3.88
C PHE A 162 -12.07 6.37 -4.31
N SER A 163 -12.52 7.36 -3.54
CA SER A 163 -11.95 8.70 -3.54
C SER A 163 -12.02 9.28 -2.15
N GLU A 164 -10.93 9.86 -1.67
CA GLU A 164 -10.85 10.51 -0.36
C GLU A 164 -11.85 11.65 -0.22
N ASN A 165 -12.23 12.26 -1.35
CA ASN A 165 -13.19 13.35 -1.45
C ASN A 165 -14.66 12.89 -1.36
N SER A 166 -14.91 11.57 -1.20
CA SER A 166 -16.25 10.97 -1.14
C SER A 166 -16.53 10.28 0.19
N THR A 167 -15.73 10.57 1.23
CA THR A 167 -16.00 10.11 2.59
C THR A 167 -17.19 10.84 3.20
N PHE A 168 -17.85 10.22 4.18
CA PHE A 168 -18.97 10.84 4.90
C PHE A 168 -18.44 11.54 6.14
N MET A 169 -18.32 12.86 6.08
CA MET A 169 -17.82 13.69 7.19
C MET A 169 -18.96 14.15 8.10
N ILE A 170 -18.71 14.16 9.42
CA ILE A 170 -19.75 14.52 10.38
C ILE A 170 -20.21 15.98 10.21
N SER A 171 -19.28 16.91 9.95
CA SER A 171 -19.63 18.32 9.78
C SER A 171 -20.40 18.57 8.48
N ASP A 172 -20.07 17.85 7.41
CA ASP A 172 -20.80 17.93 6.15
C ASP A 172 -22.21 17.33 6.26
N PHE A 173 -22.33 16.17 6.90
CA PHE A 173 -23.63 15.54 7.18
C PHE A 173 -24.52 16.47 8.00
N PHE A 174 -23.97 17.12 9.02
CA PHE A 174 -24.73 18.05 9.86
C PHE A 174 -25.08 19.34 9.12
N ALA A 175 -24.18 19.89 8.30
CA ALA A 175 -24.46 21.06 7.46
C ALA A 175 -25.63 20.81 6.49
N HIS A 176 -25.78 19.57 6.01
CA HIS A 176 -26.85 19.15 5.11
C HIS A 176 -28.08 18.53 5.83
N THR A 177 -28.16 18.66 7.15
CA THR A 177 -29.31 18.22 7.95
C THR A 177 -30.06 19.43 8.51
N PRO A 178 -31.40 19.50 8.41
CA PRO A 178 -32.15 20.62 8.97
C PRO A 178 -31.85 20.82 10.46
N LYS A 179 -31.50 22.04 10.88
CA LYS A 179 -31.19 22.34 12.30
C LYS A 179 -32.30 21.90 13.26
N SER A 180 -33.58 21.95 12.84
CA SER A 180 -34.70 21.44 13.65
C SER A 180 -34.64 19.93 13.90
N VAL A 181 -34.12 19.15 12.95
CA VAL A 181 -33.91 17.69 13.10
C VAL A 181 -32.73 17.44 14.04
N LEU A 182 -31.61 18.16 13.89
CA LEU A 182 -30.46 18.06 14.81
C LEU A 182 -30.85 18.45 16.24
N ALA A 183 -31.58 19.55 16.42
CA ALA A 183 -32.12 19.98 17.70
C ALA A 183 -32.98 18.87 18.35
N LYS A 184 -33.86 18.24 17.57
CA LYS A 184 -34.70 17.14 18.06
C LYS A 184 -33.87 15.90 18.41
N ASN A 185 -32.84 15.57 17.62
CA ASN A 185 -32.00 14.40 17.81
C ASN A 185 -31.11 14.51 19.06
N PHE A 186 -30.44 15.66 19.24
CA PHE A 186 -29.48 15.88 20.32
C PHE A 186 -30.08 16.55 21.57
N GLY A 187 -31.33 17.03 21.48
CA GLY A 187 -31.94 17.84 22.55
C GLY A 187 -31.35 19.24 22.68
N TRP A 188 -30.69 19.76 21.63
CA TRP A 188 -30.07 21.08 21.61
C TRP A 188 -31.04 22.19 21.19
N THR A 189 -30.74 23.43 21.58
CA THR A 189 -31.43 24.63 21.08
C THR A 189 -30.79 25.12 19.77
N LEU A 190 -31.54 25.91 18.99
CA LEU A 190 -31.00 26.51 17.77
C LEU A 190 -29.81 27.45 18.05
N GLU A 191 -29.81 28.12 19.20
CA GLU A 191 -28.74 29.00 19.67
C GLU A 191 -27.44 28.22 19.94
N GLN A 192 -27.52 27.02 20.54
CA GLN A 192 -26.36 26.15 20.74
C GLN A 192 -25.70 25.71 19.42
N MET A 193 -26.42 25.83 18.29
CA MET A 193 -25.97 25.43 16.95
C MET A 193 -25.63 26.63 16.05
N GLU A 194 -25.50 27.84 16.60
CA GLU A 194 -25.19 29.04 15.82
C GLU A 194 -23.84 28.93 15.12
N ASN A 195 -22.84 28.36 15.81
CA ASN A 195 -21.45 28.23 15.32
C ASN A 195 -21.12 26.86 14.72
N MET A 196 -22.13 26.04 14.38
CA MET A 196 -21.87 24.78 13.68
C MET A 196 -21.25 25.05 12.30
N PRO A 197 -20.33 24.20 11.83
CA PRO A 197 -19.78 24.32 10.49
C PRO A 197 -20.88 24.24 9.41
N GLU A 198 -20.73 25.03 8.35
CA GLU A 198 -21.64 25.04 7.19
C GLU A 198 -21.15 24.16 6.02
N LYS A 199 -19.99 23.53 6.18
CA LYS A 199 -19.36 22.62 5.23
C LYS A 199 -18.36 21.72 5.96
N GLU A 200 -17.84 20.72 5.27
CA GLU A 200 -16.75 19.86 5.76
C GLU A 200 -15.55 20.66 6.27
N LYS A 201 -14.86 20.11 7.27
CA LYS A 201 -13.51 20.56 7.65
C LYS A 201 -12.42 19.70 7.00
N TYR A 202 -12.69 18.41 6.81
CA TYR A 202 -11.81 17.41 6.22
C TYR A 202 -10.49 17.17 6.96
N ILE A 203 -9.52 18.08 6.82
CA ILE A 203 -8.29 18.16 7.60
C ILE A 203 -8.21 19.57 8.19
N PHE A 204 -8.06 19.67 9.50
CA PHE A 204 -7.99 20.97 10.17
C PHE A 204 -7.01 20.95 11.33
N GLN A 205 -6.43 22.11 11.60
CA GLN A 205 -5.47 22.25 12.70
C GLN A 205 -6.17 22.09 14.05
N GLY A 206 -5.59 21.27 14.91
CA GLY A 206 -5.98 21.10 16.31
C GLY A 206 -4.85 21.43 17.27
N GLN A 207 -4.99 21.00 18.52
CA GLN A 207 -3.91 20.98 19.51
C GLN A 207 -3.42 19.54 19.66
N VAL A 208 -2.15 19.34 20.04
CA VAL A 208 -1.65 18.01 20.40
C VAL A 208 -2.52 17.45 21.53
N PRO A 209 -3.04 16.21 21.41
CA PRO A 209 -3.96 15.68 22.42
C PRO A 209 -3.23 15.41 23.75
N PRO A 210 -3.97 15.34 24.87
CA PRO A 210 -3.38 14.94 26.16
C PRO A 210 -2.89 13.48 26.11
N PRO A 211 -2.18 13.00 27.15
CA PRO A 211 -1.82 11.59 27.27
C PRO A 211 -3.02 10.66 27.06
N LEU A 212 -2.82 9.51 26.40
CA LEU A 212 -3.88 8.59 25.99
C LEU A 212 -4.86 8.26 27.12
N GLU A 213 -4.34 7.94 28.30
CA GLU A 213 -5.15 7.58 29.48
C GLU A 213 -6.10 8.70 29.93
N SER A 214 -5.73 9.97 29.73
CA SER A 214 -6.56 11.13 30.08
C SER A 214 -7.70 11.37 29.08
N ASP A 215 -7.57 10.84 27.87
CA ASP A 215 -8.51 11.03 26.75
C ASP A 215 -9.45 9.83 26.58
N ARG A 216 -9.24 8.76 27.37
CA ARG A 216 -10.09 7.58 27.36
C ARG A 216 -11.52 7.93 27.77
N VAL A 217 -12.46 7.51 26.93
CA VAL A 217 -13.89 7.51 27.24
C VAL A 217 -14.28 6.11 27.71
N VAL A 218 -14.95 6.00 28.85
CA VAL A 218 -15.50 4.71 29.31
C VAL A 218 -16.82 4.48 28.59
N SER A 219 -16.85 3.54 27.63
CA SER A 219 -18.12 3.11 27.02
C SER A 219 -18.87 2.16 27.95
N PRO A 220 -20.19 2.35 28.18
CA PRO A 220 -20.99 1.39 28.95
C PRO A 220 -21.12 0.02 28.26
N THR A 221 -20.85 -0.08 26.97
CA THR A 221 -20.85 -1.33 26.20
C THR A 221 -19.46 -1.99 26.12
N GLY A 222 -18.42 -1.33 26.64
CA GLY A 222 -17.05 -1.83 26.68
C GLY A 222 -16.22 -1.46 25.46
N ASP A 223 -15.01 -2.02 25.41
CA ASP A 223 -14.10 -1.87 24.28
C ASP A 223 -14.48 -2.81 23.12
N VAL A 224 -14.05 -2.45 21.91
CA VAL A 224 -14.22 -3.33 20.73
C VAL A 224 -13.64 -4.73 21.00
N PRO A 225 -14.31 -5.82 20.55
CA PRO A 225 -13.87 -7.19 20.85
C PRO A 225 -12.59 -7.60 20.12
N ARG A 226 -12.22 -6.88 19.06
CA ARG A 226 -10.97 -7.05 18.31
C ARG A 226 -10.33 -5.68 18.18
N THR A 227 -9.10 -5.54 18.67
CA THR A 227 -8.35 -4.29 18.56
C THR A 227 -8.22 -3.87 17.09
N PHE A 228 -8.34 -2.57 16.82
CA PHE A 228 -8.13 -1.99 15.49
C PHE A 228 -6.69 -1.55 15.26
N LYS A 229 -5.76 -1.87 16.16
CA LYS A 229 -4.32 -1.60 16.01
C LYS A 229 -3.51 -2.88 15.98
N HIS A 230 -2.44 -2.88 15.19
CA HIS A 230 -1.45 -3.95 15.17
C HIS A 230 -0.02 -3.40 15.11
N ARG A 231 0.92 -4.00 15.87
CA ARG A 231 2.33 -3.58 15.87
C ARG A 231 3.12 -4.45 14.90
N MET A 232 3.24 -4.03 13.64
CA MET A 232 3.80 -4.89 12.59
C MET A 232 5.25 -5.29 12.90
N HIS A 233 6.09 -4.32 13.29
CA HIS A 233 7.51 -4.54 13.60
C HIS A 233 7.78 -5.25 14.93
N ALA A 234 6.77 -5.40 15.80
CA ALA A 234 6.89 -6.22 17.01
C ALA A 234 6.83 -7.72 16.72
N GLN A 235 6.43 -8.12 15.50
CA GLN A 235 6.46 -9.51 15.06
C GLN A 235 7.89 -9.92 14.70
N GLU A 236 8.29 -11.13 15.10
CA GLU A 236 9.52 -11.72 14.58
C GLU A 236 9.35 -11.98 13.08
N PRO A 237 10.20 -11.41 12.22
CA PRO A 237 10.10 -11.66 10.79
C PRO A 237 10.48 -13.10 10.43
N ILE A 238 9.92 -13.59 9.34
CA ILE A 238 10.45 -14.76 8.66
C ILE A 238 11.73 -14.33 7.94
N ARG A 239 12.85 -14.97 8.26
CA ARG A 239 14.18 -14.61 7.74
C ARG A 239 14.62 -15.58 6.67
N PHE A 240 15.15 -15.04 5.58
CA PHE A 240 15.75 -15.76 4.47
C PHE A 240 17.11 -15.16 4.14
N ASP A 241 17.89 -15.81 3.29
CA ASP A 241 19.25 -15.37 2.96
C ASP A 241 19.28 -14.01 2.22
N GLY A 242 18.21 -13.68 1.49
CA GLY A 242 18.09 -12.42 0.75
C GLY A 242 17.34 -11.31 1.47
N GLY A 243 16.76 -11.56 2.66
CA GLY A 243 15.95 -10.55 3.35
C GLY A 243 14.91 -11.12 4.31
N THR A 244 13.85 -10.34 4.57
CA THR A 244 12.83 -10.69 5.57
C THR A 244 11.40 -10.42 5.12
N VAL A 245 10.45 -11.16 5.69
CA VAL A 245 9.01 -10.99 5.45
C VAL A 245 8.25 -10.97 6.77
N ARG A 246 7.36 -10.00 6.96
CA ARG A 246 6.35 -9.99 8.04
C ARG A 246 4.96 -10.02 7.43
N ILE A 247 4.22 -11.09 7.66
CA ILE A 247 2.83 -11.25 7.18
C ILE A 247 1.85 -10.77 8.25
N VAL A 248 0.88 -9.97 7.85
CA VAL A 248 -0.26 -9.56 8.68
C VAL A 248 -1.55 -9.88 7.95
N ASP A 249 -2.38 -10.70 8.56
CA ASP A 249 -3.68 -11.09 8.04
C ASP A 249 -4.64 -11.40 9.19
N SER A 250 -5.85 -11.90 8.89
CA SER A 250 -6.88 -12.16 9.89
C SER A 250 -6.48 -13.19 10.98
N ARG A 251 -5.37 -13.93 10.83
CA ARG A 251 -4.85 -14.86 11.84
C ARG A 251 -4.03 -14.14 12.92
N THR A 252 -3.33 -13.06 12.57
CA THR A 252 -2.50 -12.27 13.50
C THR A 252 -3.19 -10.97 13.91
N PHE A 253 -3.88 -10.32 12.98
CA PHE A 253 -4.63 -9.09 13.17
C PHE A 253 -6.11 -9.34 12.89
N THR A 254 -6.80 -9.91 13.88
CA THR A 254 -8.16 -10.48 13.71
C THR A 254 -9.25 -9.48 13.30
N ALA A 255 -9.01 -8.18 13.45
CA ALA A 255 -9.89 -7.13 12.94
C ALA A 255 -9.81 -6.99 11.42
N ALA A 256 -8.66 -7.24 10.80
CA ALA A 256 -8.41 -7.10 9.38
C ALA A 256 -9.03 -8.26 8.57
N THR A 257 -10.35 -8.17 8.34
CA THR A 257 -11.14 -9.26 7.73
C THR A 257 -11.24 -9.19 6.20
N THR A 258 -10.77 -8.10 5.58
CA THR A 258 -10.90 -7.89 4.12
C THR A 258 -9.58 -7.54 3.44
N ILE A 259 -8.54 -7.20 4.20
CA ILE A 259 -7.23 -6.85 3.68
C ILE A 259 -6.18 -7.64 4.47
N SER A 260 -5.27 -8.27 3.75
CA SER A 260 -4.03 -8.84 4.29
C SER A 260 -2.83 -8.17 3.61
N ALA A 261 -1.68 -8.22 4.27
CA ALA A 261 -0.47 -7.60 3.77
C ALA A 261 0.79 -8.39 4.17
N ALA A 262 1.86 -8.18 3.43
CA ALA A 262 3.21 -8.55 3.84
C ALA A 262 4.15 -7.35 3.68
N LEU A 263 4.93 -7.07 4.73
CA LEU A 263 6.08 -6.16 4.63
C LEU A 263 7.29 -7.00 4.24
N VAL A 264 7.84 -6.70 3.07
CA VAL A 264 8.99 -7.39 2.50
C VAL A 264 10.18 -6.46 2.48
N GLU A 265 11.30 -6.94 3.01
CA GLU A 265 12.60 -6.27 3.00
C GLU A 265 13.56 -7.15 2.20
N ILE A 266 14.12 -6.62 1.10
CA ILE A 266 15.06 -7.32 0.23
C ILE A 266 16.41 -6.62 0.31
N GLU A 267 17.43 -7.34 0.74
CA GLU A 267 18.81 -6.84 0.83
C GLU A 267 19.38 -6.52 -0.57
N PRO A 268 20.43 -5.69 -0.69
CA PRO A 268 21.10 -5.43 -1.97
C PRO A 268 21.54 -6.70 -2.69
N GLY A 269 21.09 -6.84 -3.94
CA GLY A 269 21.28 -8.03 -4.79
C GLY A 269 20.36 -9.20 -4.43
N GLY A 270 19.40 -9.01 -3.54
CA GLY A 270 18.38 -10.00 -3.22
C GLY A 270 17.19 -9.97 -4.18
N LEU A 271 16.35 -11.00 -4.09
CA LEU A 271 15.21 -11.24 -4.97
C LEU A 271 14.04 -11.82 -4.16
N ARG A 272 12.87 -11.18 -4.19
CA ARG A 272 11.59 -11.85 -3.89
C ARG A 272 11.37 -12.88 -4.99
N GLU A 273 11.38 -14.15 -4.61
CA GLU A 273 11.46 -15.28 -5.54
C GLU A 273 10.32 -15.29 -6.59
N LEU A 274 10.50 -16.08 -7.65
CA LEU A 274 9.44 -16.33 -8.64
C LEU A 274 8.23 -17.00 -7.97
N HIS A 275 7.10 -16.31 -7.96
CA HIS A 275 5.88 -16.79 -7.32
C HIS A 275 4.63 -16.18 -7.97
N TRP A 276 3.46 -16.59 -7.48
CA TRP A 276 2.18 -15.95 -7.78
C TRP A 276 1.22 -16.12 -6.59
N HIS A 277 0.16 -15.33 -6.60
CA HIS A 277 -0.91 -15.42 -5.61
C HIS A 277 -2.12 -16.19 -6.18
N PRO A 278 -2.63 -17.22 -5.48
CA PRO A 278 -3.69 -18.10 -5.98
C PRO A 278 -5.11 -17.62 -5.66
N THR A 279 -5.27 -16.42 -5.07
CA THR A 279 -6.56 -15.93 -4.57
C THR A 279 -6.98 -14.60 -5.19
N ASP A 280 -6.15 -13.57 -5.06
CA ASP A 280 -6.50 -12.19 -5.40
C ASP A 280 -5.37 -11.49 -6.15
N ASP A 281 -5.69 -10.29 -6.65
CA ASP A 281 -4.69 -9.35 -7.16
C ASP A 281 -3.79 -8.86 -6.01
N GLU A 282 -2.53 -8.60 -6.33
CA GLU A 282 -1.58 -7.95 -5.43
C GLU A 282 -1.50 -6.46 -5.76
N TRP A 283 -1.74 -5.62 -4.77
CA TRP A 283 -1.47 -4.19 -4.81
C TRP A 283 -0.21 -3.90 -3.99
N GLN A 284 0.68 -3.06 -4.49
CA GLN A 284 1.98 -2.80 -3.86
C GLN A 284 2.17 -1.34 -3.54
N TYR A 285 2.83 -1.07 -2.41
CA TYR A 285 3.41 0.25 -2.12
C TYR A 285 4.91 0.13 -1.82
N TRP A 286 5.71 0.86 -2.59
CA TRP A 286 7.16 0.85 -2.50
C TRP A 286 7.62 1.93 -1.52
N ILE A 287 8.02 1.52 -0.32
CA ILE A 287 8.37 2.43 0.79
C ILE A 287 9.76 3.03 0.57
N SER A 288 10.76 2.20 0.25
CA SER A 288 12.14 2.64 0.06
C SER A 288 12.93 1.72 -0.87
N GLY A 289 14.06 2.22 -1.38
CA GLY A 289 14.95 1.47 -2.26
C GLY A 289 14.60 1.61 -3.74
N PHE A 290 15.26 0.80 -4.57
CA PHE A 290 15.08 0.80 -6.02
C PHE A 290 15.15 -0.64 -6.55
N GLY A 291 14.20 -1.01 -7.38
CA GLY A 291 14.14 -2.36 -7.92
C GLY A 291 13.37 -2.46 -9.22
N ARG A 292 13.19 -3.70 -9.68
CA ARG A 292 12.30 -4.01 -10.79
C ARG A 292 11.41 -5.19 -10.44
N MET A 293 10.24 -5.21 -11.09
CA MET A 293 9.33 -6.34 -11.08
C MET A 293 9.14 -6.84 -12.50
N GLY A 294 9.38 -8.13 -12.73
CA GLY A 294 8.98 -8.80 -13.96
C GLY A 294 7.63 -9.50 -13.75
N VAL A 295 6.68 -9.28 -14.66
CA VAL A 295 5.34 -9.88 -14.60
C VAL A 295 5.08 -10.72 -15.84
N PHE A 296 4.61 -11.94 -15.64
CA PHE A 296 4.17 -12.90 -16.66
C PHE A 296 2.64 -13.01 -16.66
N ALA A 297 2.03 -12.61 -17.77
CA ALA A 297 0.59 -12.46 -17.95
C ALA A 297 -0.05 -13.58 -18.79
N SER A 298 0.51 -14.80 -18.72
CA SER A 298 0.15 -15.96 -19.56
C SER A 298 0.45 -15.76 -21.06
N SER A 299 0.29 -16.81 -21.87
CA SER A 299 0.34 -16.72 -23.35
C SER A 299 1.58 -16.06 -23.95
N GLY A 300 2.72 -16.17 -23.26
CA GLY A 300 3.98 -15.52 -23.66
C GLY A 300 3.95 -13.99 -23.53
N LEU A 301 3.02 -13.42 -22.75
CA LEU A 301 2.97 -12.01 -22.42
C LEU A 301 3.81 -11.77 -21.16
N ALA A 302 4.74 -10.83 -21.26
CA ALA A 302 5.57 -10.42 -20.12
C ALA A 302 5.96 -8.95 -20.23
N ARG A 303 6.06 -8.29 -19.08
CA ARG A 303 6.57 -6.92 -18.99
C ARG A 303 7.30 -6.68 -17.68
N THR A 304 8.37 -5.91 -17.76
CA THR A 304 9.19 -5.50 -16.63
C THR A 304 8.96 -4.02 -16.33
N PHE A 305 8.87 -3.68 -15.04
CA PHE A 305 8.66 -2.30 -14.56
C PHE A 305 9.68 -1.99 -13.46
N ASN A 306 10.21 -0.76 -13.44
CA ASN A 306 11.06 -0.28 -12.35
C ASN A 306 10.21 0.40 -11.28
N PHE A 307 10.65 0.33 -10.03
CA PHE A 307 9.97 0.97 -8.90
C PHE A 307 10.97 1.55 -7.90
N GLN A 308 10.52 2.59 -7.21
CA GLN A 308 11.23 3.30 -6.15
C GLN A 308 10.24 3.82 -5.11
N ALA A 309 10.78 4.47 -4.07
CA ALA A 309 9.99 5.10 -3.01
C ALA A 309 8.83 5.95 -3.54
N GLY A 310 7.62 5.73 -3.03
CA GLY A 310 6.40 6.45 -3.39
C GLY A 310 5.66 5.92 -4.62
N ASP A 311 6.10 4.79 -5.17
CA ASP A 311 5.41 4.13 -6.28
C ASP A 311 4.38 3.10 -5.80
N VAL A 312 3.31 2.98 -6.56
CA VAL A 312 2.28 1.96 -6.47
C VAL A 312 2.49 0.95 -7.59
N GLY A 313 2.50 -0.34 -7.22
CA GLY A 313 2.57 -1.48 -8.13
C GLY A 313 1.28 -2.30 -8.13
N TYR A 314 1.08 -3.11 -9.17
CA TYR A 314 -0.05 -4.03 -9.24
C TYR A 314 0.31 -5.32 -10.00
N VAL A 315 -0.14 -6.46 -9.48
CA VAL A 315 -0.03 -7.76 -10.15
C VAL A 315 -1.40 -8.43 -10.16
N PRO A 316 -2.03 -8.58 -11.34
CA PRO A 316 -3.31 -9.29 -11.43
C PRO A 316 -3.23 -10.73 -10.94
N PHE A 317 -4.36 -11.23 -10.46
CA PHE A 317 -4.54 -12.56 -9.92
C PHE A 317 -3.86 -13.63 -10.78
N ALA A 318 -3.05 -14.45 -10.12
CA ALA A 318 -2.28 -15.55 -10.69
C ALA A 318 -1.22 -15.19 -11.74
N TYR A 319 -0.91 -13.91 -11.95
CA TYR A 319 0.23 -13.54 -12.79
C TYR A 319 1.53 -13.90 -12.05
N GLY A 320 2.41 -14.63 -12.75
CA GLY A 320 3.70 -15.02 -12.22
C GLY A 320 4.62 -13.79 -12.16
N HIS A 321 5.33 -13.59 -11.07
CA HIS A 321 6.20 -12.42 -10.94
C HIS A 321 7.36 -12.64 -9.97
N TYR A 322 8.30 -11.70 -9.99
CA TYR A 322 9.42 -11.59 -9.06
C TYR A 322 9.71 -10.10 -8.80
N ILE A 323 10.37 -9.80 -7.68
CA ILE A 323 10.82 -8.43 -7.36
C ILE A 323 12.30 -8.47 -7.01
N GLU A 324 13.12 -7.74 -7.75
CA GLU A 324 14.58 -7.72 -7.62
C GLU A 324 15.06 -6.38 -7.10
N ASN A 325 15.93 -6.40 -6.09
CA ASN A 325 16.60 -5.19 -5.61
C ASN A 325 17.78 -4.85 -6.53
N LEU A 326 17.67 -3.74 -7.25
CA LEU A 326 18.71 -3.23 -8.16
C LEU A 326 19.56 -2.13 -7.50
N GLY A 327 19.19 -1.69 -6.30
CA GLY A 327 19.86 -0.66 -5.54
C GLY A 327 20.99 -1.18 -4.65
N ASN A 328 21.62 -0.25 -3.96
CA ASN A 328 22.68 -0.52 -2.97
C ASN A 328 22.18 -0.43 -1.52
N GLU A 329 20.90 -0.15 -1.33
CA GLU A 329 20.22 -0.06 -0.03
C GLU A 329 19.10 -1.11 0.01
N PRO A 330 18.59 -1.49 1.20
CA PRO A 330 17.43 -2.37 1.30
C PRO A 330 16.22 -1.82 0.54
N LEU A 331 15.60 -2.71 -0.23
CA LEU A 331 14.31 -2.48 -0.89
C LEU A 331 13.20 -2.90 0.06
N VAL A 332 12.32 -1.97 0.43
CA VAL A 332 11.22 -2.20 1.37
C VAL A 332 9.90 -1.84 0.72
N PHE A 333 8.95 -2.77 0.74
CA PHE A 333 7.63 -2.57 0.14
C PHE A 333 6.56 -3.40 0.86
N LEU A 334 5.31 -3.03 0.63
CA LEU A 334 4.12 -3.76 1.06
C LEU A 334 3.54 -4.54 -0.12
N GLU A 335 3.29 -5.83 0.06
CA GLU A 335 2.37 -6.65 -0.75
C GLU A 335 1.00 -6.61 -0.09
N MET A 336 -0.08 -6.26 -0.78
CA MET A 336 -1.41 -6.10 -0.18
C MET A 336 -2.50 -6.76 -1.02
N PHE A 337 -3.45 -7.40 -0.36
CA PHE A 337 -4.47 -8.23 -0.99
C PHE A 337 -5.84 -7.91 -0.43
N ARG A 338 -6.86 -7.88 -1.29
CA ARG A 338 -8.27 -7.80 -0.88
C ARG A 338 -8.81 -9.15 -0.37
N ASN A 339 -8.06 -9.79 0.51
CA ASN A 339 -8.34 -11.10 1.06
C ASN A 339 -8.01 -11.13 2.57
N PRO A 340 -8.81 -11.80 3.43
CA PRO A 340 -8.48 -12.00 4.84
C PRO A 340 -7.20 -12.80 5.11
N LEU A 341 -6.66 -13.53 4.12
CA LEU A 341 -5.48 -14.39 4.27
C LEU A 341 -4.43 -14.09 3.20
N PHE A 342 -3.17 -14.05 3.63
CA PHE A 342 -2.03 -14.03 2.72
C PHE A 342 -1.72 -15.46 2.24
N GLU A 343 -1.69 -15.65 0.92
CA GLU A 343 -1.39 -16.93 0.29
C GLU A 343 -0.55 -16.73 -0.97
N ASP A 344 0.55 -17.47 -1.11
CA ASP A 344 1.39 -17.48 -2.32
C ASP A 344 1.89 -18.89 -2.68
N ILE A 345 2.17 -19.10 -3.96
CA ILE A 345 2.78 -20.32 -4.49
C ILE A 345 4.17 -19.99 -5.04
N SER A 346 5.19 -20.55 -4.41
CA SER A 346 6.59 -20.46 -4.87
C SER A 346 6.81 -21.41 -6.05
N ALA A 347 7.35 -20.89 -7.15
CA ALA A 347 7.72 -21.72 -8.30
C ALA A 347 8.80 -22.74 -7.92
N MET A 348 9.77 -22.33 -7.09
CA MET A 348 10.85 -23.19 -6.62
C MET A 348 10.30 -24.35 -5.76
N GLN A 349 9.47 -24.03 -4.77
CA GLN A 349 8.86 -25.02 -3.90
C GLN A 349 7.94 -25.97 -4.67
N TRP A 350 7.17 -25.45 -5.62
CA TRP A 350 6.28 -26.27 -6.45
C TRP A 350 7.06 -27.30 -7.27
N MET A 351 8.13 -26.89 -7.94
CA MET A 351 9.01 -27.81 -8.69
C MET A 351 9.66 -28.85 -7.75
N ALA A 352 10.18 -28.42 -6.60
CA ALA A 352 10.84 -29.31 -5.64
C ALA A 352 9.90 -30.38 -5.03
N ASN A 353 8.58 -30.12 -5.02
CA ASN A 353 7.56 -31.04 -4.51
C ASN A 353 6.78 -31.78 -5.62
N THR A 354 7.15 -31.58 -6.89
CA THR A 354 6.66 -32.35 -8.03
C THR A 354 7.63 -33.51 -8.30
N PRO A 355 7.20 -34.68 -8.84
CA PRO A 355 8.14 -35.72 -9.24
C PRO A 355 9.27 -35.15 -10.12
N PRO A 356 10.56 -35.27 -9.73
CA PRO A 356 11.63 -34.49 -10.35
C PRO A 356 11.77 -34.66 -11.86
N GLN A 357 11.45 -35.87 -12.36
CA GLN A 357 11.49 -36.16 -13.80
C GLN A 357 10.46 -35.31 -14.58
N VAL A 358 9.29 -35.03 -14.00
CA VAL A 358 8.24 -34.23 -14.67
C VAL A 358 8.73 -32.80 -14.91
N SER A 359 9.29 -32.15 -13.89
CA SER A 359 9.86 -30.79 -14.03
C SER A 359 11.11 -30.79 -14.92
N ALA A 360 11.95 -31.82 -14.81
CA ALA A 360 13.15 -31.97 -15.64
C ALA A 360 12.81 -32.06 -17.13
N ASP A 361 11.84 -32.93 -17.48
CA ASP A 361 11.37 -33.09 -18.87
C ASP A 361 10.67 -31.81 -19.37
N THR A 362 9.89 -31.14 -18.51
CA THR A 362 9.18 -29.89 -18.86
C THR A 362 10.15 -28.76 -19.20
N LEU A 363 11.24 -28.63 -18.43
CA LEU A 363 12.21 -27.53 -18.56
C LEU A 363 13.43 -27.90 -19.42
N ASN A 364 13.54 -29.16 -19.86
CA ASN A 364 14.71 -29.69 -20.57
C ASN A 364 16.02 -29.53 -19.78
N VAL A 365 15.99 -29.84 -18.48
CA VAL A 365 17.17 -29.78 -17.59
C VAL A 365 17.48 -31.16 -17.01
N PRO A 366 18.72 -31.42 -16.57
CA PRO A 366 19.04 -32.64 -15.84
C PRO A 366 18.18 -32.80 -14.58
N ARG A 367 17.67 -34.02 -14.34
CA ARG A 367 16.90 -34.37 -13.14
C ARG A 367 17.60 -33.96 -11.83
N SER A 368 18.93 -34.07 -11.79
CA SER A 368 19.74 -33.67 -10.64
C SER A 368 19.62 -32.19 -10.29
N MET A 369 19.30 -31.31 -11.24
CA MET A 369 19.06 -29.88 -10.95
C MET A 369 17.75 -29.70 -10.19
N ILE A 370 16.70 -30.45 -10.52
CA ILE A 370 15.41 -30.41 -9.81
C ILE A 370 15.53 -31.03 -8.41
N GLU A 371 16.24 -32.16 -8.29
CA GLU A 371 16.46 -32.83 -7.01
C GLU A 371 17.29 -31.99 -6.01
N ALA A 372 18.07 -31.02 -6.51
CA ALA A 372 18.84 -30.10 -5.68
C ALA A 372 18.01 -28.92 -5.13
N LEU A 373 16.78 -28.70 -5.62
CA LEU A 373 15.94 -27.60 -5.17
C LEU A 373 15.46 -27.79 -3.71
N PRO A 374 15.36 -26.71 -2.92
CA PRO A 374 14.83 -26.80 -1.56
C PRO A 374 13.31 -27.09 -1.60
N LYS A 375 12.86 -28.04 -0.76
CA LYS A 375 11.44 -28.39 -0.64
C LYS A 375 10.63 -27.40 0.20
N THR A 376 11.31 -26.54 0.93
CA THR A 376 10.72 -25.47 1.75
C THR A 376 10.78 -24.15 0.99
N LYS A 377 9.74 -23.33 1.13
CA LYS A 377 9.65 -22.00 0.51
C LYS A 377 10.72 -21.05 1.03
N HIS A 378 11.41 -20.36 0.13
CA HIS A 378 12.44 -19.36 0.42
C HIS A 378 12.02 -18.04 -0.23
N SER A 379 11.17 -17.26 0.44
CA SER A 379 10.47 -16.13 -0.19
C SER A 379 11.41 -15.03 -0.69
N VAL A 380 12.56 -14.83 -0.03
CA VAL A 380 13.57 -13.85 -0.44
C VAL A 380 14.94 -14.52 -0.55
N VAL A 381 15.51 -14.56 -1.75
CA VAL A 381 16.76 -15.27 -2.07
C VAL A 381 17.87 -14.32 -2.49
N ARG A 382 19.10 -14.84 -2.61
CA ARG A 382 20.30 -14.11 -3.04
C ARG A 382 21.06 -14.88 -4.12
#